data_AF-A0A1B2IWL5-F1
#
_entry.id   AF-A0A1B2IWL5-F1
#
_cell.length_a   1.000
_cell.length_b   1.000
_cell.length_c   1.000
_cell.angle_alpha   90.00
_cell.angle_beta   90.00
_cell.angle_gamma   90.00
#
_symmetry.space_group_name_H-M   'P 1'
#
loop_
_entity.id
_entity.type
_entity.pdbx_description
1 polymer ?
#
loop_
_entity_poly.entity_id
_entity_poly.type
_entity_poly.pdbx_seq_one_letter_code
_entity_poly.pdbx_strand_id
1 'polypeptide(L)'
;MSKDYIVKAYQTTRNANTESLTETRYRVFDLDGNMVDDAQGYGYKSARNAHVGYHYTRHPDKIRANKKLKQRVHRWCDQHADIDAIIYVYLFDTLKNDETLSAVEEKALFEGLTENLPAVPFSAADYFKYRQ
;
A
#
# COMPACT_ATOMS: atom_id res chain seq x y z
N MET A 1 -1.82 4.51 -20.24
CA MET A 1 -1.92 5.95 -19.96
C MET A 1 -0.51 6.52 -19.95
N SER A 2 -0.23 7.51 -20.82
CA SER A 2 1.00 8.28 -20.72
C SER A 2 0.97 9.11 -19.44
N LYS A 3 2.10 9.27 -18.76
CA LYS A 3 2.19 10.15 -17.58
C LYS A 3 2.11 11.60 -18.05
N ASP A 4 1.29 12.39 -17.40
CA ASP A 4 1.13 13.85 -17.60
C ASP A 4 2.07 14.67 -16.70
N TYR A 5 3.14 14.04 -16.21
CA TYR A 5 4.13 14.66 -15.33
C TYR A 5 5.47 13.93 -15.44
N ILE A 6 6.52 14.62 -15.01
CA ILE A 6 7.89 14.09 -14.91
C ILE A 6 8.45 14.28 -13.50
N VAL A 7 9.38 13.42 -13.12
CA VAL A 7 10.10 13.51 -11.84
C VAL A 7 11.54 13.90 -12.14
N LYS A 8 12.02 14.98 -11.52
CA LYS A 8 13.40 15.46 -11.69
C LYS A 8 14.17 15.34 -10.38
N ALA A 9 15.44 14.95 -10.49
CA ALA A 9 16.38 14.94 -9.38
C ALA A 9 17.04 16.32 -9.20
N TYR A 10 17.38 16.67 -7.97
CA TYR A 10 18.20 17.82 -7.61
C TYR A 10 19.10 17.48 -6.43
N GLN A 11 20.23 18.18 -6.28
CA GLN A 11 21.09 18.06 -5.11
C GLN A 11 20.68 19.09 -4.07
N THR A 12 20.63 18.69 -2.81
CA THR A 12 20.47 19.59 -1.68
C THR A 12 21.51 19.29 -0.62
N THR A 13 21.98 20.32 0.06
CA THR A 13 22.87 20.16 1.21
C THR A 13 22.05 20.33 2.47
N ARG A 14 22.12 19.33 3.35
CA ARG A 14 21.55 19.41 4.69
C ARG A 14 22.70 19.63 5.68
N ASN A 15 22.63 20.73 6.41
CA ASN A 15 23.57 21.00 7.49
C ASN A 15 23.06 20.30 8.76
N ALA A 16 23.84 19.36 9.29
CA ALA A 16 23.55 18.70 10.55
C ALA A 16 24.72 18.96 11.49
N ASN A 17 24.56 19.91 12.42
CA ASN A 17 25.42 20.32 13.55
C ASN A 17 26.95 20.42 13.32
N THR A 18 27.60 19.36 12.81
CA THR A 18 29.05 19.25 12.56
C THR A 18 29.40 18.82 11.13
N GLU A 19 28.44 18.36 10.32
CA GLU A 19 28.70 17.88 8.95
C GLU A 19 27.64 18.38 7.94
N SER A 20 28.10 18.67 6.72
CA SER A 20 27.24 19.00 5.59
C SER A 20 27.09 17.77 4.71
N LEU A 21 25.88 17.22 4.63
CA LEU A 21 25.58 16.08 3.77
C LEU A 21 24.89 16.59 2.50
N THR A 22 25.52 16.35 1.35
CA THR A 22 24.87 16.52 0.05
C THR A 22 24.06 15.27 -0.25
N GLU A 23 22.78 15.44 -0.56
CA GLU A 23 21.87 14.36 -0.89
C GLU A 23 21.04 14.66 -2.14
N THR A 24 20.81 13.61 -2.94
CA THR A 24 19.90 13.67 -4.09
C THR A 24 18.46 13.61 -3.61
N ARG A 25 17.65 14.56 -4.06
CA ARG A 25 16.21 14.64 -3.81
C ARG A 25 15.44 14.73 -5.11
N TYR A 26 14.14 14.44 -5.06
CA TYR A 26 13.28 14.37 -6.23
C TYR A 26 12.04 15.25 -6.04
N ARG A 27 11.62 15.91 -7.13
CA ARG A 27 10.39 16.73 -7.20
C ARG A 27 9.62 16.41 -8.46
N VAL A 28 8.34 16.76 -8.46
CA VAL A 28 7.40 16.47 -9.54
C VAL A 28 7.08 17.74 -10.30
N PHE A 29 7.11 17.63 -11.62
CA PHE A 29 6.82 18.72 -12.54
C PHE A 29 5.73 18.29 -13.53
N ASP A 30 4.85 19.20 -13.91
CA ASP A 30 3.99 18.99 -15.07
C ASP A 30 4.82 18.98 -16.38
N LEU A 31 4.16 18.73 -17.50
CA LEU A 31 4.82 18.70 -18.82
C LEU A 31 5.27 20.09 -19.29
N ASP A 32 4.68 21.17 -18.76
CA ASP A 32 5.04 22.56 -19.06
C ASP A 32 6.26 23.03 -18.25
N GLY A 33 6.70 22.23 -17.28
CA GLY A 33 7.90 22.46 -16.47
C GLY A 33 7.62 23.18 -15.14
N ASN A 34 6.37 23.35 -14.74
CA ASN A 34 6.01 23.91 -13.43
C ASN A 34 6.12 22.82 -12.35
N MET A 35 6.63 23.22 -11.18
CA MET A 35 6.75 22.32 -10.03
C MET A 35 5.39 22.16 -9.36
N VAL A 36 4.88 20.93 -9.32
CA VAL A 36 3.53 20.61 -8.81
C VAL A 36 3.54 19.87 -7.48
N ASP A 37 4.67 19.25 -7.12
CA ASP A 37 4.87 18.63 -5.81
C ASP A 37 6.37 18.54 -5.48
N ASP A 38 6.78 19.17 -4.39
CA ASP A 38 8.15 19.19 -3.88
C ASP A 38 8.30 18.53 -2.50
N ALA A 39 7.31 17.74 -2.08
CA ALA A 39 7.22 17.16 -0.74
C ALA A 39 7.33 18.21 0.38
N GLN A 40 6.58 19.31 0.27
CA GLN A 40 6.56 20.41 1.26
C GLN A 40 7.94 21.07 1.43
N GLY A 41 8.66 21.24 0.32
CA GLY A 41 10.00 21.81 0.29
C GLY A 41 11.16 20.84 0.55
N TYR A 42 10.91 19.66 1.15
CA TYR A 42 11.96 18.70 1.52
C TYR A 42 12.50 17.87 0.35
N GLY A 43 11.67 17.67 -0.69
CA GLY A 43 11.94 16.73 -1.76
C GLY A 43 11.87 15.26 -1.32
N TYR A 44 11.45 14.42 -2.26
CA TYR A 44 11.40 12.97 -2.05
C TYR A 44 12.80 12.36 -2.07
N LYS A 45 13.03 11.32 -1.25
CA LYS A 45 14.31 10.58 -1.22
C LYS A 45 14.55 9.69 -2.46
N SER A 46 13.51 9.43 -3.24
CA SER A 46 13.59 8.60 -4.45
C SER A 46 12.55 9.03 -5.47
N ALA A 47 12.82 8.77 -6.75
CA ALA A 47 11.85 9.02 -7.82
C ALA A 47 10.56 8.21 -7.65
N ARG A 48 10.67 6.96 -7.15
CA ARG A 48 9.52 6.11 -6.83
C ARG A 48 8.60 6.77 -5.80
N ASN A 49 9.18 7.32 -4.72
CA ASN A 49 8.38 7.97 -3.68
C ASN A 49 7.71 9.24 -4.21
N ALA A 50 8.37 9.99 -5.10
CA ALA A 50 7.75 11.13 -5.78
C ALA A 50 6.55 10.72 -6.64
N HIS A 51 6.68 9.64 -7.42
CA HIS A 51 5.56 9.09 -8.18
C HIS A 51 4.39 8.67 -7.29
N VAL A 52 4.68 7.96 -6.18
CA VAL A 52 3.66 7.47 -5.25
C VAL A 52 2.98 8.64 -4.52
N GLY A 53 3.75 9.60 -4.01
CA GLY A 53 3.25 10.77 -3.29
C GLY A 53 2.35 11.62 -4.19
N TYR A 54 2.81 11.93 -5.41
CA TYR A 54 1.99 12.73 -6.33
C TYR A 54 0.74 11.99 -6.81
N HIS A 55 0.84 10.68 -7.07
CA HIS A 55 -0.34 9.87 -7.38
C HIS A 55 -1.37 9.91 -6.24
N TYR A 56 -0.91 9.88 -4.99
CA TYR A 56 -1.76 9.95 -3.80
C TYR A 56 -2.53 11.28 -3.75
N THR A 57 -1.84 12.41 -3.91
CA THR A 57 -2.47 13.75 -3.90
C THR A 57 -3.57 13.90 -4.97
N ARG A 58 -3.43 13.21 -6.11
CA ARG A 58 -4.39 13.28 -7.23
C ARG A 58 -5.60 12.37 -7.11
N HIS A 59 -5.62 11.44 -6.16
CA HIS A 59 -6.69 10.45 -6.04
C HIS A 59 -7.24 10.32 -4.61
N PRO A 60 -7.66 11.43 -3.97
CA PRO A 60 -8.14 11.44 -2.59
C PRO A 60 -9.35 10.52 -2.37
N ASP A 61 -10.20 10.32 -3.38
CA ASP A 61 -11.35 9.42 -3.29
C ASP A 61 -10.95 7.95 -3.24
N LYS A 62 -10.01 7.53 -4.09
CA LYS A 62 -9.49 6.16 -4.10
C LYS A 62 -8.81 5.82 -2.77
N ILE A 63 -8.12 6.80 -2.19
CA ILE A 63 -7.48 6.68 -0.87
C ILE A 63 -8.54 6.50 0.22
N ARG A 64 -9.55 7.37 0.25
CA ARG A 64 -10.65 7.28 1.21
C ARG A 64 -11.38 5.95 1.09
N ALA A 65 -11.62 5.47 -0.13
CA ALA A 65 -12.20 4.16 -0.40
C ALA A 65 -11.32 3.01 0.13
N ASN A 66 -10.01 3.02 -0.17
CA ASN A 66 -9.06 2.02 0.34
C ASN A 66 -8.97 2.03 1.86
N LYS A 67 -9.00 3.21 2.51
CA LYS A 67 -8.99 3.32 3.97
C LYS A 67 -10.26 2.71 4.57
N LYS A 68 -11.43 3.00 4.00
CA LYS A 68 -12.71 2.41 4.41
C LYS A 68 -12.73 0.90 4.22
N LEU A 69 -12.18 0.40 3.11
CA LEU A 69 -12.06 -1.02 2.83
C LEU A 69 -11.15 -1.71 3.86
N LYS A 70 -9.96 -1.17 4.12
CA LYS A 70 -9.05 -1.70 5.14
C LYS A 70 -9.71 -1.76 6.52
N GLN A 71 -10.36 -0.67 6.95
CA GLN A 71 -11.09 -0.64 8.22
C GLN A 71 -12.23 -1.67 8.27
N ARG A 72 -12.89 -1.94 7.14
CA ARG A 72 -13.94 -2.94 7.06
C ARG A 72 -13.38 -4.36 7.20
N VAL A 73 -12.26 -4.67 6.55
CA VAL A 73 -11.57 -5.95 6.69
C VAL A 73 -11.16 -6.16 8.14
N HIS A 74 -10.47 -5.19 8.76
CA HIS A 74 -10.05 -5.28 10.17
C HIS A 74 -11.23 -5.51 11.12
N ARG A 75 -12.31 -4.72 10.99
CA ARG A 75 -13.50 -4.91 11.82
C ARG A 75 -14.12 -6.31 11.65
N TRP A 76 -14.10 -6.84 10.43
CA TRP A 76 -14.62 -8.18 10.16
C TRP A 76 -13.69 -9.25 10.78
N CYS A 77 -12.37 -9.12 10.67
CA CYS A 77 -11.42 -9.98 11.36
C CYS A 77 -11.64 -9.96 12.88
N ASP A 78 -11.89 -8.79 13.48
CA ASP A 78 -12.18 -8.68 14.92
C ASP A 78 -13.46 -9.43 15.31
N GLN A 79 -14.48 -9.44 14.43
CA GLN A 79 -15.76 -10.12 14.64
C GLN A 79 -15.69 -11.63 14.37
N HIS A 80 -14.75 -12.05 13.53
CA HIS A 80 -14.57 -13.42 13.07
C HIS A 80 -13.14 -13.90 13.35
N ALA A 81 -12.66 -13.64 14.57
CA ALA A 81 -11.30 -13.93 14.98
C ALA A 81 -10.96 -15.43 14.93
N ASP A 82 -11.97 -16.29 15.04
CA ASP A 82 -11.87 -17.74 14.84
C ASP A 82 -11.45 -18.09 13.40
N ILE A 83 -12.08 -17.46 12.41
CA ILE A 83 -11.74 -17.66 11.00
C ILE A 83 -10.35 -17.12 10.69
N ASP A 84 -10.04 -15.92 11.19
CA ASP A 84 -8.71 -15.33 11.00
C ASP A 84 -7.60 -16.19 11.62
N ALA A 85 -7.85 -16.75 12.80
CA ALA A 85 -6.94 -17.69 13.45
C ALA A 85 -6.76 -18.99 12.65
N ILE A 86 -7.83 -19.57 12.10
CA ILE A 86 -7.74 -20.77 11.25
C ILE A 86 -6.89 -20.49 10.02
N ILE A 87 -7.14 -19.38 9.33
CA ILE A 87 -6.37 -19.00 8.13
C ILE A 87 -4.91 -18.74 8.50
N TYR A 88 -4.64 -18.08 9.63
CA TYR A 88 -3.28 -17.86 10.12
C TYR A 88 -2.54 -19.18 10.34
N VAL A 89 -3.16 -20.15 11.03
CA VAL A 89 -2.57 -21.47 11.27
C VAL A 89 -2.27 -22.18 9.94
N TYR A 90 -3.22 -22.17 9.01
CA TYR A 90 -3.05 -22.81 7.70
C TYR A 90 -1.86 -22.22 6.93
N LEU A 91 -1.77 -20.88 6.87
CA LEU A 91 -0.66 -20.20 6.19
C LEU A 91 0.69 -20.43 6.89
N PHE A 92 0.69 -20.49 8.22
CA PHE A 92 1.89 -20.77 8.99
C PHE A 92 2.38 -22.20 8.75
N ASP A 93 1.47 -23.17 8.69
CA ASP A 93 1.82 -24.56 8.43
C ASP A 93 2.26 -24.79 6.98
N THR A 94 1.67 -24.12 5.98
CA THR A 94 2.22 -24.17 4.61
C THR A 94 3.63 -23.60 4.56
N LEU A 95 3.88 -22.48 5.26
CA LEU A 95 5.20 -21.85 5.27
C LEU A 95 6.26 -22.73 5.97
N LYS A 96 5.90 -23.51 7.01
CA LYS A 96 6.81 -24.48 7.62
C LYS A 96 7.28 -25.56 6.64
N ASN A 97 6.50 -25.83 5.62
CA ASN A 97 6.84 -26.79 4.56
C ASN A 97 7.53 -26.12 3.36
N ASP A 98 8.01 -24.87 3.51
CA ASP A 98 8.56 -24.04 2.43
C ASP A 98 7.58 -23.80 1.26
N GLU A 99 6.27 -23.86 1.54
CA GLU A 99 5.20 -23.63 0.58
C GLU A 99 4.44 -22.33 0.87
N THR A 100 3.81 -21.77 -0.16
CA THR A 100 2.90 -20.62 -0.05
C THR A 100 1.65 -20.88 -0.87
N LEU A 101 0.49 -20.48 -0.36
CA LEU A 101 -0.74 -20.53 -1.13
C LEU A 101 -0.68 -19.58 -2.33
N SER A 102 -1.10 -20.07 -3.48
CA SER A 102 -1.44 -19.23 -4.62
C SER A 102 -2.70 -18.41 -4.34
N ALA A 103 -2.92 -17.33 -5.11
CA ALA A 103 -4.14 -16.51 -4.97
C ALA A 103 -5.45 -17.30 -5.19
N VAL A 104 -5.39 -18.41 -5.96
CA VAL A 104 -6.54 -19.30 -6.17
C VAL A 104 -6.83 -20.12 -4.92
N GLU A 105 -5.80 -20.63 -4.26
CA GLU A 105 -5.92 -21.41 -3.02
C GLU A 105 -6.31 -20.52 -1.83
N GLU A 106 -5.72 -19.32 -1.72
CA GLU A 106 -6.13 -18.30 -0.75
C GLU A 106 -7.63 -18.00 -0.87
N LYS A 107 -8.10 -17.78 -2.11
CA LYS A 107 -9.51 -17.53 -2.39
C LYS A 107 -10.38 -18.73 -1.98
N ALA A 108 -10.01 -19.94 -2.38
CA ALA A 108 -10.78 -21.15 -2.06
C ALA A 108 -10.85 -21.41 -0.55
N LEU A 109 -9.75 -21.21 0.18
CA LEU A 109 -9.70 -21.31 1.63
C LEU A 109 -10.65 -20.32 2.30
N PHE A 110 -10.58 -19.04 1.92
CA PHE A 110 -11.41 -18.00 2.50
C PHE A 110 -12.90 -18.21 2.20
N GLU A 111 -13.25 -18.53 0.94
CA GLU A 111 -14.63 -18.78 0.53
C GLU A 111 -15.21 -20.01 1.24
N GLY A 112 -14.43 -21.10 1.38
CA GLY A 112 -14.87 -22.29 2.12
C GLY A 112 -15.14 -22.03 3.60
N LEU A 113 -14.30 -21.22 4.26
CA LEU A 113 -14.49 -20.87 5.67
C LEU A 113 -15.64 -19.87 5.90
N THR A 114 -16.07 -19.16 4.86
CA THR A 114 -17.11 -18.13 4.96
C THR A 114 -18.42 -18.50 4.27
N GLU A 115 -18.52 -19.69 3.67
CA GLU A 115 -19.67 -20.15 2.87
C GLU A 115 -21.02 -20.05 3.61
N ASN A 116 -21.02 -20.33 4.92
CA ASN A 116 -22.23 -20.33 5.75
C ASN A 116 -22.49 -19.00 6.48
N LEU A 117 -21.69 -17.96 6.20
CA LEU A 117 -21.85 -16.66 6.82
C LEU A 117 -22.76 -15.74 5.99
N PRO A 118 -23.31 -14.68 6.61
CA PRO A 118 -23.85 -13.55 5.87
C PRO A 118 -22.80 -13.01 4.89
N ALA A 119 -23.27 -12.45 3.78
CA ALA A 119 -22.41 -11.97 2.70
C ALA A 119 -21.23 -11.12 3.20
N VAL A 120 -20.01 -11.60 2.93
CA VAL A 120 -18.76 -10.91 3.27
C VAL A 120 -18.68 -9.61 2.47
N PRO A 121 -18.44 -8.44 3.10
CA PRO A 121 -18.58 -7.15 2.43
C PRO A 121 -17.30 -6.69 1.70
N PHE A 122 -16.45 -7.64 1.29
CA PHE A 122 -15.19 -7.48 0.56
C PHE A 122 -14.78 -8.80 -0.10
N SER A 123 -13.80 -8.76 -1.00
CA SER A 123 -13.29 -9.97 -1.66
C SER A 123 -12.24 -10.70 -0.82
N ALA A 124 -12.00 -11.99 -1.11
CA ALA A 124 -10.89 -12.74 -0.51
C ALA A 124 -9.54 -12.03 -0.73
N ALA A 125 -9.31 -11.46 -1.92
CA ALA A 125 -8.10 -10.69 -2.21
C ALA A 125 -7.94 -9.47 -1.29
N ASP A 126 -9.03 -8.77 -0.96
CA ASP A 126 -9.00 -7.66 -0.01
C ASP A 126 -8.71 -8.15 1.41
N TYR A 127 -9.25 -9.31 1.79
CA TYR A 127 -8.95 -9.95 3.07
C TYR A 127 -7.46 -10.25 3.22
N PHE A 128 -6.85 -11.03 2.31
CA PHE A 128 -5.42 -11.38 2.43
C PHE A 128 -4.51 -10.16 2.35
N LYS A 129 -4.91 -9.13 1.61
CA LYS A 129 -4.18 -7.85 1.53
C LYS A 129 -4.23 -7.02 2.82
N TYR A 130 -5.34 -7.06 3.55
CA TYR A 130 -5.60 -6.12 4.65
C TYR A 130 -5.82 -6.76 6.01
N ARG A 131 -5.80 -8.09 6.14
CA ARG A 131 -5.99 -8.79 7.43
C ARG A 131 -4.91 -8.49 8.48
N GLN A 132 -3.74 -7.98 8.06
CA GLN A 132 -2.63 -7.56 8.92
C GLN A 132 -2.62 -6.05 9.20
#